data_AF-A0A1B8FCL5-F1
#
_entry.id   AF-A0A1B8FCL5-F1
#
_cell.length_a   1.000
_cell.length_b   1.000
_cell.length_c   1.000
_cell.angle_alpha   90.00
_cell.angle_beta   90.00
_cell.angle_gamma   90.00
#
_symmetry.space_group_name_H-M   'P 1'
#
loop_
_entity.id
_entity.type
_entity.pdbx_description
1 polymer ?
#
loop_
_entity_poly.entity_id
_entity_poly.type
_entity_poly.pdbx_seq_one_letter_code
_entity_poly.pdbx_strand_id
1 'polypeptide(L)'
;MYRRRVVMSLPDDITAIIPVQLGSGVNLFGWYMFHGGENPSGKTANLQESTVDPTKSYNDLPVLNYDYQSPLGQYGNQRSTPNRMKLFHYWLNRHGSQLAGMSMRKPEIVQDGTDDLSSLRWSVRSNGDSGYLFVNNYVRQHEMSAQTDIQFSAKFSFGTVTVPHAPATIPNAFSRTIYVFVATDSVPVEFFFDRKFVSKVSSVSGRVTTDAAGRTLVSSIKPGIDIALHATDKHGKDISIVVLDQATADSLWHALGPTSRGFELTSYGSPKFNFATFPAINSQSTQGSVSKVGVKGLFTHFTGRKSFKSLSVTTTPLRAPGIAPSVKIGGSARGAVVPSEDVISGTSGLWTINIPWSKLAEVDDAQLRIDYQGDLARLYAGSVLLDDHFYDGETWVIGLKRLAGRAGNNPLTLAIMPLRSDAPIYLQSKPTFDSNGQACSITNITISALYTLKIEVF
;
A
#
# COMPACT_ATOMS: atom_id res chain seq x y z
N MET A 1 -23.70 -7.72 11.47
CA MET A 1 -22.35 -7.32 11.04
C MET A 1 -22.46 -6.05 10.21
N TYR A 2 -21.95 -4.93 10.72
CA TYR A 2 -21.73 -3.71 9.94
C TYR A 2 -20.60 -3.97 8.93
N ARG A 3 -20.81 -3.64 7.66
CA ARG A 3 -20.02 -4.23 6.55
C ARG A 3 -18.79 -3.40 6.14
N ARG A 4 -18.49 -2.29 6.82
CA ARG A 4 -17.71 -1.16 6.26
C ARG A 4 -16.66 -0.52 7.18
N ARG A 5 -16.12 -1.29 8.13
CA ARG A 5 -15.01 -0.88 9.02
C ARG A 5 -13.88 -1.90 8.97
N VAL A 6 -13.69 -2.53 7.81
CA VAL A 6 -12.62 -3.49 7.59
C VAL A 6 -11.33 -2.71 7.35
N VAL A 7 -10.30 -3.00 8.13
CA VAL A 7 -8.97 -2.44 7.93
C VAL A 7 -8.29 -3.13 6.75
N MET A 8 -8.06 -2.36 5.68
CA MET A 8 -7.38 -2.70 4.43
C MET A 8 -6.00 -2.03 4.32
N SER A 9 -5.48 -1.46 5.42
CA SER A 9 -4.24 -0.68 5.46
C SER A 9 -2.96 -1.50 5.22
N LEU A 10 -3.05 -2.84 5.24
CA LEU A 10 -1.93 -3.75 5.04
C LEU A 10 -1.61 -3.94 3.54
N PRO A 11 -0.37 -3.68 3.08
CA PRO A 11 0.01 -3.91 1.68
C PRO A 11 -0.18 -5.34 1.20
N ASP A 12 0.06 -6.33 2.06
CA ASP A 12 -0.04 -7.74 1.69
C ASP A 12 -1.50 -8.17 1.44
N ASP A 13 -2.47 -7.66 2.24
CA ASP A 13 -3.92 -7.87 2.03
C ASP A 13 -4.34 -7.48 0.61
N ILE A 14 -3.90 -6.30 0.15
CA ILE A 14 -4.27 -5.76 -1.16
C ILE A 14 -3.44 -6.37 -2.28
N THR A 15 -2.17 -6.69 -2.06
CA THR A 15 -1.28 -7.16 -3.14
C THR A 15 -1.28 -8.67 -3.37
N ALA A 16 -1.67 -9.48 -2.39
CA ALA A 16 -1.84 -10.93 -2.55
C ALA A 16 -2.89 -11.30 -3.63
N ILE A 17 -3.90 -10.44 -3.86
CA ILE A 17 -4.92 -10.70 -4.89
C ILE A 17 -4.40 -10.50 -6.33
N ILE A 18 -3.28 -9.77 -6.50
CA ILE A 18 -2.72 -9.45 -7.82
C ILE A 18 -2.25 -10.71 -8.56
N PRO A 19 -1.35 -11.57 -8.02
CA PRO A 19 -0.96 -12.79 -8.69
C PRO A 19 -2.14 -13.76 -8.89
N VAL A 20 -3.12 -13.76 -7.99
CA VAL A 20 -4.35 -14.55 -8.14
C VAL A 20 -5.15 -14.10 -9.36
N GLN A 21 -5.49 -12.81 -9.47
CA GLN A 21 -6.25 -12.29 -10.61
C GLN A 21 -5.50 -12.47 -11.94
N LEU A 22 -4.21 -12.10 -11.97
CA LEU A 22 -3.40 -12.22 -13.18
C LEU A 22 -3.28 -13.68 -13.62
N GLY A 23 -3.03 -14.60 -12.68
CA GLY A 23 -2.94 -16.05 -12.94
C GLY A 23 -4.27 -16.66 -13.37
N SER A 24 -5.40 -16.21 -12.81
CA SER A 24 -6.76 -16.60 -13.21
C SER A 24 -7.17 -16.13 -14.61
N GLY A 25 -6.33 -15.37 -15.33
CA GLY A 25 -6.60 -14.97 -16.72
C GLY A 25 -7.08 -13.53 -16.89
N VAL A 26 -7.06 -12.70 -15.85
CA VAL A 26 -7.45 -11.29 -15.96
C VAL A 26 -6.49 -10.55 -16.92
N ASN A 27 -7.07 -9.88 -17.92
CA ASN A 27 -6.37 -9.04 -18.89
C ASN A 27 -6.68 -7.55 -18.73
N LEU A 28 -7.87 -7.20 -18.24
CA LEU A 28 -8.22 -5.84 -17.85
C LEU A 28 -8.08 -5.72 -16.33
N PHE A 29 -6.96 -5.18 -15.89
CA PHE A 29 -6.60 -5.05 -14.48
C PHE A 29 -6.71 -3.59 -14.04
N GLY A 30 -7.41 -3.33 -12.93
CA GLY A 30 -7.72 -1.98 -12.47
C GLY A 30 -8.13 -1.94 -11.00
N TRP A 31 -8.18 -0.73 -10.43
CA TRP A 31 -8.32 -0.51 -9.00
C TRP A 31 -9.55 0.35 -8.69
N TYR A 32 -10.44 -0.17 -7.83
CA TYR A 32 -11.55 0.58 -7.25
C TYR A 32 -11.46 0.52 -5.72
N MET A 33 -11.06 1.57 -5.01
CA MET A 33 -10.53 2.86 -5.47
C MET A 33 -8.98 2.87 -5.45
N PHE A 34 -8.35 3.58 -6.39
CA PHE A 34 -6.89 3.85 -6.33
C PHE A 34 -6.56 5.10 -5.50
N HIS A 35 -7.37 6.13 -5.66
CA HIS A 35 -7.39 7.34 -4.85
C HIS A 35 -8.80 7.48 -4.31
N GLY A 36 -8.92 7.67 -3.00
CA GLY A 36 -10.16 8.04 -2.35
C GLY A 36 -10.54 9.48 -2.69
N GLY A 37 -11.43 10.05 -1.91
CA GLY A 37 -11.83 11.43 -2.07
C GLY A 37 -12.86 11.84 -1.04
N GLU A 38 -13.74 12.73 -1.46
CA GLU A 38 -14.83 13.24 -0.65
C GLU A 38 -16.14 13.01 -1.41
N ASN A 39 -17.15 12.45 -0.75
CA ASN A 39 -18.52 12.37 -1.27
C ASN A 39 -19.03 13.80 -1.52
N PRO A 40 -19.40 14.18 -2.76
CA PRO A 40 -19.81 15.55 -3.03
C PRO A 40 -21.10 15.90 -2.28
N SER A 41 -21.14 17.10 -1.68
CA SER A 41 -22.36 17.68 -1.15
C SER A 41 -23.30 18.05 -2.31
N GLY A 42 -24.40 17.31 -2.46
CA GLY A 42 -25.45 17.65 -3.43
C GLY A 42 -26.35 18.78 -2.93
N LYS A 43 -27.15 19.36 -3.83
CA LYS A 43 -28.01 20.52 -3.52
C LYS A 43 -29.21 20.20 -2.63
N THR A 44 -29.63 18.94 -2.59
CA THR A 44 -30.86 18.46 -1.90
C THR A 44 -30.60 17.27 -0.98
N ALA A 45 -29.55 16.51 -1.24
CA ALA A 45 -29.05 15.41 -0.42
C ALA A 45 -27.53 15.28 -0.66
N ASN A 46 -26.81 14.71 0.30
CA ASN A 46 -25.41 14.31 0.11
C ASN A 46 -25.34 13.04 -0.75
N LEU A 47 -24.20 12.78 -1.42
CA LEU A 47 -24.05 11.68 -2.37
C LEU A 47 -23.42 10.40 -1.78
N GLN A 48 -23.35 10.28 -0.44
CA GLN A 48 -22.87 9.07 0.20
C GLN A 48 -23.88 7.93 0.06
N GLU A 49 -23.38 6.71 -0.11
CA GLU A 49 -24.21 5.51 -0.06
C GLU A 49 -24.78 5.32 1.36
N SER A 50 -26.12 5.40 1.52
CA SER A 50 -26.80 5.23 2.82
C SER A 50 -28.12 4.49 2.73
N THR A 51 -28.42 3.65 3.72
CA THR A 51 -29.64 2.84 3.85
C THR A 51 -30.92 3.65 3.99
N VAL A 52 -30.83 4.95 4.33
CA VAL A 52 -31.97 5.87 4.39
C VAL A 52 -32.25 6.59 3.07
N ASP A 53 -31.38 6.44 2.06
CA ASP A 53 -31.58 7.00 0.72
C ASP A 53 -32.76 6.30 -0.01
N PRO A 54 -33.57 7.01 -0.83
CA PRO A 54 -34.63 6.42 -1.64
C PRO A 54 -34.22 5.23 -2.52
N THR A 55 -32.95 5.15 -2.92
CA THR A 55 -32.36 4.04 -3.69
C THR A 55 -32.17 2.75 -2.87
N LYS A 56 -32.39 2.80 -1.54
CA LYS A 56 -32.31 1.67 -0.60
C LYS A 56 -31.02 0.88 -0.68
N SER A 57 -29.91 1.61 -0.61
CA SER A 57 -28.57 1.07 -0.43
C SER A 57 -28.51 -0.12 0.54
N TYR A 58 -27.58 -1.04 0.29
CA TYR A 58 -27.24 -2.12 1.21
C TYR A 58 -26.40 -1.68 2.43
N ASN A 59 -25.93 -0.43 2.46
CA ASN A 59 -24.89 0.00 3.38
C ASN A 59 -24.99 1.50 3.74
N ASP A 60 -24.34 1.88 4.84
CA ASP A 60 -24.09 3.27 5.23
C ASP A 60 -22.60 3.62 5.09
N LEU A 61 -22.31 4.85 4.67
CA LEU A 61 -20.99 5.48 4.61
C LEU A 61 -20.96 6.78 5.42
N PRO A 62 -19.76 7.29 5.76
CA PRO A 62 -19.58 8.68 6.15
C PRO A 62 -20.18 9.64 5.10
N VAL A 63 -20.70 10.76 5.57
CA VAL A 63 -21.38 11.78 4.75
C VAL A 63 -20.44 12.43 3.75
N LEU A 64 -19.20 12.70 4.17
CA LEU A 64 -18.17 13.32 3.34
C LEU A 64 -17.01 12.36 3.09
N ASN A 65 -16.56 11.61 4.09
CA ASN A 65 -15.34 10.83 3.94
C ASN A 65 -15.50 9.67 2.95
N TYR A 66 -14.63 9.66 1.94
CA TYR A 66 -14.55 8.63 0.92
C TYR A 66 -13.09 8.22 0.68
N ASP A 67 -12.28 8.20 1.73
CA ASP A 67 -10.88 7.79 1.71
C ASP A 67 -10.70 6.34 1.20
N TYR A 68 -11.69 5.48 1.47
CA TYR A 68 -11.76 4.07 1.04
C TYR A 68 -10.60 3.20 1.57
N GLN A 69 -9.75 3.73 2.46
CA GLN A 69 -8.44 3.16 2.82
C GLN A 69 -7.55 2.84 1.60
N SER A 70 -7.79 3.56 0.51
CA SER A 70 -7.20 3.32 -0.80
C SER A 70 -5.70 3.69 -0.85
N PRO A 71 -4.97 3.23 -1.89
CA PRO A 71 -3.53 3.46 -2.02
C PRO A 71 -3.09 4.94 -1.90
N LEU A 72 -3.94 5.88 -2.35
CA LEU A 72 -3.86 7.31 -2.03
C LEU A 72 -5.11 7.72 -1.22
N GLY A 73 -4.94 8.23 0.00
CA GLY A 73 -6.06 8.64 0.85
C GLY A 73 -6.83 9.87 0.33
N GLN A 74 -7.94 10.23 0.99
CA GLN A 74 -8.85 11.35 0.63
C GLN A 74 -8.15 12.69 0.35
N TYR A 75 -7.01 12.92 1.00
CA TYR A 75 -6.18 14.12 0.88
C TYR A 75 -4.93 13.91 0.02
N GLY A 76 -4.89 12.86 -0.82
CA GLY A 76 -3.76 12.52 -1.69
C GLY A 76 -2.56 11.88 -0.97
N ASN A 77 -2.68 11.58 0.32
CA ASN A 77 -1.59 10.99 1.10
C ASN A 77 -1.32 9.54 0.68
N GLN A 78 -0.10 9.28 0.21
CA GLN A 78 0.32 7.94 -0.19
C GLN A 78 0.44 7.00 1.03
N ARG A 79 -0.19 5.82 0.95
CA ARG A 79 -0.01 4.72 1.92
C ARG A 79 1.20 3.86 1.54
N SER A 80 1.44 2.78 2.30
CA SER A 80 2.45 1.77 1.95
C SER A 80 2.02 0.88 0.78
N THR A 81 0.72 0.73 0.49
CA THR A 81 0.19 -0.16 -0.56
C THR A 81 0.77 0.09 -1.96
N PRO A 82 0.88 1.34 -2.48
CA PRO A 82 1.59 1.64 -3.73
C PRO A 82 3.01 1.08 -3.81
N ASN A 83 3.72 1.01 -2.68
CA ASN A 83 5.11 0.55 -2.63
C ASN A 83 5.23 -0.93 -3.01
N ARG A 84 4.24 -1.75 -2.62
CA ARG A 84 4.21 -3.17 -3.02
C ARG A 84 3.54 -3.35 -4.38
N MET A 85 2.47 -2.61 -4.65
CA MET A 85 1.73 -2.66 -5.94
C MET A 85 2.59 -2.29 -7.15
N LYS A 86 3.49 -1.31 -7.03
CA LYS A 86 4.34 -0.85 -8.15
C LYS A 86 5.21 -1.97 -8.74
N LEU A 87 5.61 -2.97 -7.94
CA LEU A 87 6.44 -4.08 -8.42
C LEU A 87 5.68 -4.89 -9.47
N PHE A 88 4.41 -5.21 -9.20
CA PHE A 88 3.51 -5.83 -10.15
C PHE A 88 3.22 -4.91 -11.35
N HIS A 89 3.07 -3.59 -11.14
CA HIS A 89 2.87 -2.65 -12.24
C HIS A 89 4.10 -2.52 -13.16
N TYR A 90 5.32 -2.52 -12.63
CA TYR A 90 6.55 -2.53 -13.44
C TYR A 90 6.65 -3.82 -14.25
N TRP A 91 6.36 -4.97 -13.61
CA TRP A 91 6.32 -6.26 -14.29
C TRP A 91 5.23 -6.29 -15.39
N LEU A 92 4.02 -5.79 -15.12
CA LEU A 92 2.94 -5.68 -16.11
C LEU A 92 3.25 -4.71 -17.25
N ASN A 93 3.92 -3.58 -17.00
CA ASN A 93 4.38 -2.69 -18.07
C ASN A 93 5.40 -3.36 -18.99
N ARG A 94 6.21 -4.30 -18.47
CA ARG A 94 7.22 -5.03 -19.24
C ARG A 94 6.67 -6.28 -19.94
N HIS A 95 5.74 -7.00 -19.30
CA HIS A 95 5.31 -8.35 -19.69
C HIS A 95 3.81 -8.46 -20.03
N GLY A 96 3.01 -7.44 -19.74
CA GLY A 96 1.54 -7.46 -19.89
C GLY A 96 1.08 -7.80 -21.30
N SER A 97 1.71 -7.26 -22.34
CA SER A 97 1.38 -7.57 -23.74
C SER A 97 1.64 -9.04 -24.10
N GLN A 98 2.68 -9.65 -23.53
CA GLN A 98 2.95 -11.10 -23.70
C GLN A 98 1.96 -11.93 -22.87
N LEU A 99 1.72 -11.55 -21.61
CA LEU A 99 0.77 -12.21 -20.73
C LEU A 99 -0.66 -12.22 -21.29
N ALA A 100 -1.10 -11.13 -21.91
CA ALA A 100 -2.48 -10.96 -22.37
C ALA A 100 -2.91 -12.05 -23.37
N GLY A 101 -1.99 -12.50 -24.23
CA GLY A 101 -2.22 -13.60 -25.18
C GLY A 101 -2.11 -15.01 -24.58
N MET A 102 -1.73 -15.15 -23.31
CA MET A 102 -1.54 -16.45 -22.65
C MET A 102 -2.81 -16.95 -21.96
N SER A 103 -3.14 -18.22 -22.21
CA SER A 103 -4.27 -18.92 -21.58
C SER A 103 -3.91 -19.44 -20.19
N MET A 104 -4.87 -19.41 -19.28
CA MET A 104 -4.76 -19.96 -17.92
C MET A 104 -4.76 -21.49 -17.93
N ARG A 105 -3.91 -22.08 -17.10
CA ARG A 105 -3.81 -23.50 -16.79
C ARG A 105 -3.83 -23.66 -15.27
N LYS A 106 -4.83 -24.39 -14.77
CA LYS A 106 -4.91 -24.80 -13.36
C LYS A 106 -3.93 -25.96 -13.07
N PRO A 107 -3.42 -26.09 -11.85
CA PRO A 107 -2.72 -27.29 -11.40
C PRO A 107 -3.66 -28.50 -11.32
N GLU A 108 -3.07 -29.68 -11.19
CA GLU A 108 -3.78 -30.95 -10.98
C GLU A 108 -4.43 -31.03 -9.60
N ILE A 109 -3.69 -30.59 -8.57
CA ILE A 109 -4.19 -30.39 -7.20
C ILE A 109 -4.61 -28.92 -7.06
N VAL A 110 -5.87 -28.70 -6.71
CA VAL A 110 -6.44 -27.39 -6.36
C VAL A 110 -7.03 -27.45 -4.95
N GLN A 111 -7.15 -26.31 -4.30
CA GLN A 111 -7.69 -26.19 -2.95
C GLN A 111 -9.16 -26.65 -2.86
N ASP A 112 -9.56 -27.27 -1.75
CA ASP A 112 -10.94 -27.69 -1.50
C ASP A 112 -11.78 -26.55 -0.90
N GLY A 113 -12.39 -25.76 -1.78
CA GLY A 113 -13.22 -24.63 -1.38
C GLY A 113 -12.44 -23.41 -0.87
N THR A 114 -13.12 -22.54 -0.11
CA THR A 114 -12.53 -21.32 0.48
C THR A 114 -11.74 -21.59 1.76
N ASP A 115 -12.15 -22.62 2.49
CA ASP A 115 -11.75 -22.86 3.88
C ASP A 115 -10.51 -23.77 3.98
N ASP A 116 -10.00 -24.27 2.85
CA ASP A 116 -8.72 -24.95 2.76
C ASP A 116 -7.55 -23.95 2.90
N LEU A 117 -7.00 -23.90 4.11
CA LEU A 117 -5.83 -23.10 4.49
C LEU A 117 -4.50 -23.88 4.37
N SER A 118 -4.55 -25.12 3.87
CA SER A 118 -3.40 -26.01 3.75
C SER A 118 -2.81 -26.05 2.34
N SER A 119 -3.65 -25.96 1.31
CA SER A 119 -3.23 -26.02 -0.08
C SER A 119 -2.64 -24.71 -0.60
N LEU A 120 -1.46 -24.82 -1.22
CA LEU A 120 -0.83 -23.73 -1.94
C LEU A 120 -1.63 -23.36 -3.20
N ARG A 121 -2.02 -22.08 -3.32
CA ARG A 121 -2.77 -21.57 -4.48
C ARG A 121 -1.79 -21.14 -5.57
N TRP A 122 -1.80 -21.82 -6.72
CA TRP A 122 -0.95 -21.46 -7.85
C TRP A 122 -1.62 -21.73 -9.20
N SER A 123 -1.09 -21.13 -10.26
CA SER A 123 -1.53 -21.34 -11.65
C SER A 123 -0.44 -20.95 -12.64
N VAL A 124 -0.56 -21.42 -13.89
CA VAL A 124 0.33 -21.01 -14.98
C VAL A 124 -0.49 -20.34 -16.08
N ARG A 125 -0.03 -19.20 -16.61
CA ARG A 125 -0.50 -18.70 -17.90
C ARG A 125 0.54 -19.00 -18.95
N SER A 126 0.14 -19.63 -20.06
CA SER A 126 1.04 -20.09 -21.11
C SER A 126 0.47 -19.87 -22.50
N ASN A 127 1.35 -19.68 -23.49
CA ASN A 127 1.02 -19.69 -24.93
C ASN A 127 1.43 -20.99 -25.63
N GLY A 128 1.88 -22.01 -24.90
CA GLY A 128 2.35 -23.30 -25.43
C GLY A 128 3.88 -23.45 -25.45
N ASP A 129 4.60 -22.35 -25.66
CA ASP A 129 6.08 -22.31 -25.76
C ASP A 129 6.74 -21.51 -24.61
N SER A 130 5.96 -20.68 -23.92
CA SER A 130 6.41 -19.87 -22.78
C SER A 130 5.26 -19.63 -21.82
N GLY A 131 5.57 -19.26 -20.57
CA GLY A 131 4.54 -18.96 -19.60
C GLY A 131 5.04 -18.31 -18.32
N TYR A 132 4.10 -17.84 -17.51
CA TYR A 132 4.32 -17.25 -16.21
C TYR A 132 3.63 -18.08 -15.13
N LEU A 133 4.37 -18.39 -14.07
CA LEU A 133 3.86 -19.02 -12.85
C LEU A 133 3.37 -17.92 -11.90
N PHE A 134 2.18 -18.11 -11.35
CA PHE A 134 1.61 -17.28 -10.31
C PHE A 134 1.40 -18.14 -9.06
N VAL A 135 1.86 -17.65 -7.91
CA VAL A 135 1.80 -18.35 -6.62
C VAL A 135 1.27 -17.36 -5.57
N ASN A 136 0.39 -17.84 -4.69
CA ASN A 136 -0.06 -17.10 -3.52
C ASN A 136 -0.23 -18.04 -2.33
N ASN A 137 0.48 -17.78 -1.24
CA ASN A 137 0.32 -18.47 0.04
C ASN A 137 -0.18 -17.52 1.14
N TYR A 138 -1.12 -16.64 0.77
CA TYR A 138 -1.70 -15.65 1.67
C TYR A 138 -3.24 -15.69 1.60
N VAL A 139 -3.88 -15.72 2.76
CA VAL A 139 -5.32 -15.55 2.92
C VAL A 139 -5.54 -14.59 4.09
N ARG A 140 -6.18 -13.44 3.82
CA ARG A 140 -6.44 -12.40 4.83
C ARG A 140 -7.18 -12.99 6.05
N GLN A 141 -6.77 -12.59 7.25
CA GLN A 141 -7.27 -13.07 8.56
C GLN A 141 -7.00 -14.55 8.88
N HIS A 142 -6.23 -15.28 8.06
CA HIS A 142 -5.87 -16.67 8.32
C HIS A 142 -4.35 -16.85 8.30
N GLU A 143 -3.83 -17.59 9.28
CA GLU A 143 -2.45 -18.04 9.27
C GLU A 143 -2.32 -19.19 8.26
N MET A 144 -1.52 -18.98 7.21
CA MET A 144 -1.23 -19.99 6.21
C MET A 144 0.02 -20.77 6.61
N SER A 145 -0.01 -22.09 6.56
CA SER A 145 1.18 -22.91 6.81
C SER A 145 2.30 -22.58 5.82
N ALA A 146 3.53 -22.53 6.32
CA ALA A 146 4.71 -22.42 5.47
C ALA A 146 4.82 -23.65 4.55
N GLN A 147 5.06 -23.41 3.27
CA GLN A 147 5.12 -24.45 2.24
C GLN A 147 6.59 -24.77 1.97
N THR A 148 7.11 -25.85 2.55
CA THR A 148 8.50 -26.28 2.36
C THR A 148 8.63 -27.26 1.19
N ASP A 149 9.84 -27.37 0.63
CA ASP A 149 10.20 -28.40 -0.37
C ASP A 149 9.36 -28.40 -1.68
N ILE A 150 8.80 -27.24 -2.04
CA ILE A 150 7.92 -27.08 -3.21
C ILE A 150 8.70 -26.95 -4.53
N GLN A 151 8.26 -27.71 -5.54
CA GLN A 151 8.59 -27.50 -6.95
C GLN A 151 7.32 -27.51 -7.82
N PHE A 152 7.26 -26.62 -8.81
CA PHE A 152 6.10 -26.47 -9.71
C PHE A 152 6.43 -27.04 -11.10
N SER A 153 5.81 -28.16 -11.47
CA SER A 153 5.99 -28.78 -12.79
C SER A 153 4.91 -28.37 -13.79
N ALA A 154 5.32 -27.81 -14.92
CA ALA A 154 4.45 -27.44 -16.04
C ALA A 154 4.88 -28.15 -17.33
N LYS A 155 3.93 -28.76 -18.04
CA LYS A 155 4.16 -29.49 -19.30
C LYS A 155 4.02 -28.55 -20.49
N PHE A 156 5.05 -28.45 -21.32
CA PHE A 156 5.09 -27.72 -22.58
C PHE A 156 5.32 -28.68 -23.76
N SER A 157 5.15 -28.19 -24.99
CA SER A 157 5.40 -28.93 -26.24
C SER A 157 6.81 -29.53 -26.32
N PHE A 158 7.80 -28.82 -25.78
CA PHE A 158 9.22 -29.18 -25.77
C PHE A 158 9.66 -29.97 -24.51
N GLY A 159 8.76 -30.26 -23.57
CA GLY A 159 9.04 -31.02 -22.35
C GLY A 159 8.47 -30.39 -21.07
N THR A 160 8.78 -30.99 -19.91
CA THR A 160 8.37 -30.50 -18.60
C THR A 160 9.39 -29.49 -18.05
N VAL A 161 8.90 -28.39 -17.48
CA VAL A 161 9.68 -27.35 -16.78
C VAL A 161 9.26 -27.35 -15.30
N THR A 162 10.20 -27.54 -14.37
CA THR A 162 9.93 -27.78 -12.93
C THR A 162 10.55 -26.72 -12.00
N VAL A 163 10.00 -25.50 -11.95
CA VAL A 163 10.63 -24.36 -11.21
C VAL A 163 10.55 -24.49 -9.68
N PRO A 164 11.57 -24.04 -8.91
CA PRO A 164 12.93 -23.56 -9.31
C PRO A 164 13.97 -24.71 -9.42
N HIS A 165 15.13 -24.50 -10.09
CA HIS A 165 16.32 -25.40 -10.00
C HIS A 165 16.04 -26.87 -10.29
N ALA A 166 15.07 -27.11 -11.19
CA ALA A 166 15.28 -27.82 -12.47
C ALA A 166 15.22 -26.92 -13.74
N PRO A 167 14.81 -25.62 -13.65
CA PRO A 167 15.03 -24.54 -14.63
C PRO A 167 15.30 -23.17 -13.90
N ALA A 168 15.46 -21.99 -14.53
CA ALA A 168 15.08 -21.55 -15.87
C ALA A 168 16.00 -20.44 -16.43
N THR A 169 15.83 -20.11 -17.70
CA THR A 169 16.60 -19.10 -18.48
C THR A 169 15.68 -17.95 -18.95
N ILE A 170 16.26 -16.77 -19.25
CA ILE A 170 15.56 -15.51 -19.59
C ILE A 170 16.01 -14.99 -20.97
N PRO A 171 15.11 -14.46 -21.84
CA PRO A 171 15.44 -13.91 -23.17
C PRO A 171 15.86 -12.41 -23.19
N ASN A 172 16.18 -11.91 -24.38
CA ASN A 172 17.23 -10.91 -24.65
C ASN A 172 16.79 -9.43 -24.77
N ALA A 173 17.64 -8.47 -24.36
CA ALA A 173 17.71 -7.08 -24.87
C ALA A 173 18.97 -6.30 -24.37
N PHE A 174 19.79 -5.80 -25.32
CA PHE A 174 20.72 -4.63 -25.36
C PHE A 174 21.51 -4.05 -24.14
N SER A 175 22.51 -3.21 -24.44
CA SER A 175 23.75 -2.86 -23.70
C SER A 175 23.72 -2.75 -22.16
N ARG A 176 24.78 -3.28 -21.52
CA ARG A 176 25.05 -3.38 -20.07
C ARG A 176 23.79 -3.47 -19.20
N THR A 177 23.11 -4.60 -19.30
CA THR A 177 21.83 -4.84 -18.63
C THR A 177 22.03 -5.08 -17.14
N ILE A 178 21.29 -4.35 -16.31
CA ILE A 178 21.06 -4.72 -14.90
C ILE A 178 19.64 -5.26 -14.78
N TYR A 179 19.52 -6.53 -14.38
CA TYR A 179 18.24 -7.09 -13.96
C TYR A 179 18.09 -6.93 -12.45
N VAL A 180 16.94 -6.46 -12.00
CA VAL A 180 16.60 -6.33 -10.58
C VAL A 180 15.49 -7.32 -10.26
N PHE A 181 15.79 -8.26 -9.37
CA PHE A 181 14.82 -9.20 -8.81
C PHE A 181 14.56 -8.85 -7.34
N VAL A 182 13.42 -9.32 -6.83
CA VAL A 182 13.03 -9.17 -5.43
C VAL A 182 12.96 -10.56 -4.82
N ALA A 183 13.70 -10.79 -3.75
CA ALA A 183 13.58 -11.98 -2.93
C ALA A 183 12.23 -11.95 -2.20
N THR A 184 11.47 -13.04 -2.30
CA THR A 184 10.31 -13.24 -1.42
C THR A 184 10.82 -13.80 -0.09
N ASP A 185 10.34 -13.27 1.03
CA ASP A 185 10.81 -13.67 2.35
C ASP A 185 10.64 -15.19 2.55
N SER A 186 11.66 -15.80 3.17
CA SER A 186 11.79 -17.26 3.36
C SER A 186 11.88 -18.13 2.09
N VAL A 187 11.87 -17.55 0.87
CA VAL A 187 12.07 -18.31 -0.38
C VAL A 187 13.54 -18.17 -0.84
N PRO A 188 14.31 -19.28 -0.95
CA PRO A 188 15.67 -19.24 -1.46
C PRO A 188 15.74 -18.69 -2.89
N VAL A 189 16.64 -17.74 -3.13
CA VAL A 189 16.88 -17.19 -4.47
C VAL A 189 17.97 -17.98 -5.19
N GLU A 190 17.62 -18.51 -6.36
CA GLU A 190 18.52 -19.24 -7.24
C GLU A 190 18.40 -18.76 -8.70
N PHE A 191 19.52 -18.73 -9.43
CA PHE A 191 19.54 -18.48 -10.88
C PHE A 191 20.24 -19.62 -11.61
N PHE A 192 19.70 -19.97 -12.77
CA PHE A 192 20.21 -21.06 -13.60
C PHE A 192 20.55 -20.58 -15.01
N PHE A 193 21.75 -20.92 -15.48
CA PHE A 193 22.28 -20.45 -16.75
C PHE A 193 22.72 -21.62 -17.63
N ASP A 194 22.10 -21.78 -18.79
CA ASP A 194 22.54 -22.75 -19.80
C ASP A 194 23.73 -22.18 -20.60
N ARG A 195 24.82 -22.95 -20.66
CA ARG A 195 26.03 -22.71 -21.47
C ARG A 195 25.78 -22.51 -22.97
N LYS A 196 24.57 -22.72 -23.48
CA LYS A 196 24.16 -22.34 -24.84
C LYS A 196 24.00 -20.83 -24.98
N PHE A 197 23.61 -20.13 -23.92
CA PHE A 197 23.30 -18.69 -23.95
C PHE A 197 24.34 -17.85 -23.21
N VAL A 198 25.00 -18.39 -22.19
CA VAL A 198 26.10 -17.72 -21.48
C VAL A 198 27.48 -18.29 -21.83
N SER A 199 28.49 -17.42 -21.81
CA SER A 199 29.91 -17.77 -21.88
C SER A 199 30.55 -17.85 -20.49
N LYS A 200 30.09 -17.06 -19.53
CA LYS A 200 30.64 -16.98 -18.16
C LYS A 200 29.56 -16.61 -17.15
N VAL A 201 29.67 -17.11 -15.92
CA VAL A 201 28.89 -16.69 -14.75
C VAL A 201 29.81 -16.61 -13.54
N SER A 202 29.63 -15.60 -12.69
CA SER A 202 30.37 -15.43 -11.43
C SER A 202 29.49 -14.74 -10.41
N SER A 203 29.40 -15.28 -9.19
CA SER A 203 28.64 -14.68 -8.09
C SER A 203 29.51 -13.83 -7.18
N VAL A 204 28.92 -12.78 -6.63
CA VAL A 204 29.51 -11.91 -5.59
C VAL A 204 29.01 -12.31 -4.20
N SER A 205 27.77 -12.81 -4.13
CA SER A 205 27.00 -12.93 -2.87
C SER A 205 26.38 -14.32 -2.63
N GLY A 206 26.64 -15.28 -3.51
CA GLY A 206 26.09 -16.63 -3.46
C GLY A 206 27.05 -17.69 -4.00
N ARG A 207 26.70 -18.95 -3.86
CA ARG A 207 27.50 -20.11 -4.27
C ARG A 207 27.29 -20.41 -5.75
N VAL A 208 28.38 -20.55 -6.50
CA VAL A 208 28.35 -21.01 -7.90
C VAL A 208 28.63 -22.51 -7.95
N THR A 209 27.81 -23.27 -8.68
CA THR A 209 28.07 -24.67 -9.03
C THR A 209 27.80 -24.90 -10.52
N THR A 210 28.47 -25.88 -11.11
CA THR A 210 28.30 -26.24 -12.52
C THR A 210 28.06 -27.74 -12.60
N ASP A 211 27.06 -28.14 -13.39
CA ASP A 211 26.70 -29.55 -13.55
C ASP A 211 27.52 -30.27 -14.64
N ALA A 212 27.29 -31.58 -14.80
CA ALA A 212 27.97 -32.40 -15.80
C ALA A 212 27.66 -32.01 -17.26
N ALA A 213 26.56 -31.30 -17.53
CA ALA A 213 26.26 -30.74 -18.84
C ALA A 213 27.00 -29.41 -19.10
N GLY A 214 27.60 -28.82 -18.05
CA GLY A 214 28.27 -27.53 -18.07
C GLY A 214 27.32 -26.34 -17.86
N ARG A 215 26.12 -26.56 -17.31
CA ARG A 215 25.14 -25.52 -16.96
C ARG A 215 25.45 -25.01 -15.54
N THR A 216 25.27 -23.72 -15.29
CA THR A 216 25.69 -23.08 -14.04
C THR A 216 24.49 -22.67 -13.18
N LEU A 217 24.48 -23.13 -11.94
CA LEU A 217 23.56 -22.72 -10.88
C LEU A 217 24.27 -21.71 -9.97
N VAL A 218 23.56 -20.65 -9.59
CA VAL A 218 23.96 -19.74 -8.52
C VAL A 218 22.89 -19.78 -7.44
N SER A 219 23.24 -20.27 -6.26
CA SER A 219 22.34 -20.45 -5.12
C SER A 219 22.85 -19.75 -3.85
N SER A 220 22.08 -19.81 -2.76
CA SER A 220 22.43 -19.15 -1.49
C SER A 220 22.75 -17.65 -1.64
N ILE A 221 22.08 -16.97 -2.58
CA ILE A 221 22.31 -15.56 -2.87
C ILE A 221 21.80 -14.71 -1.72
N LYS A 222 22.67 -13.88 -1.14
CA LYS A 222 22.27 -12.88 -0.14
C LYS A 222 21.66 -11.65 -0.83
N PRO A 223 20.39 -11.29 -0.54
CA PRO A 223 19.80 -10.07 -1.06
C PRO A 223 20.49 -8.80 -0.52
N GLY A 224 20.47 -7.73 -1.31
CA GLY A 224 20.99 -6.41 -0.97
C GLY A 224 21.08 -5.47 -2.18
N ILE A 225 21.49 -4.22 -1.92
CA ILE A 225 21.60 -3.14 -2.92
C ILE A 225 22.85 -3.21 -3.83
N ASP A 226 23.46 -4.39 -3.89
CA ASP A 226 24.70 -4.66 -4.63
C ASP A 226 24.44 -5.60 -5.82
N ILE A 227 25.41 -5.71 -6.72
CA ILE A 227 25.36 -6.74 -7.76
C ILE A 227 25.54 -8.10 -7.07
N ALA A 228 24.51 -8.93 -7.12
CA ALA A 228 24.50 -10.26 -6.53
C ALA A 228 25.39 -11.23 -7.32
N LEU A 229 25.33 -11.15 -8.65
CA LEU A 229 26.14 -11.93 -9.60
C LEU A 229 26.28 -11.22 -10.96
N HIS A 230 27.29 -11.63 -11.72
CA HIS A 230 27.50 -11.28 -13.12
C HIS A 230 27.38 -12.51 -14.03
N ALA A 231 26.89 -12.29 -15.24
CA ALA A 231 26.98 -13.25 -16.34
C ALA A 231 27.41 -12.53 -17.62
N THR A 232 28.12 -13.23 -18.51
CA THR A 232 28.45 -12.74 -19.84
C THR A 232 27.78 -13.67 -20.85
N ASP A 233 27.05 -13.12 -21.82
CA ASP A 233 26.37 -13.91 -22.85
C ASP A 233 27.35 -14.51 -23.88
N LYS A 234 26.86 -15.30 -24.85
CA LYS A 234 27.67 -15.85 -25.94
C LYS A 234 28.25 -14.82 -26.91
N HIS A 235 27.73 -13.60 -26.93
CA HIS A 235 28.17 -12.51 -27.79
C HIS A 235 29.11 -11.54 -27.06
N GLY A 236 29.53 -11.87 -25.82
CA GLY A 236 30.45 -11.07 -25.02
C GLY A 236 29.79 -9.92 -24.27
N LYS A 237 28.45 -9.87 -24.18
CA LYS A 237 27.72 -8.82 -23.48
C LYS A 237 27.59 -9.14 -22.00
N ASP A 238 27.97 -8.19 -21.16
CA ASP A 238 27.82 -8.30 -19.71
C ASP A 238 26.38 -8.02 -19.23
N ILE A 239 25.97 -8.88 -18.30
CA ILE A 239 24.73 -8.87 -17.55
C ILE A 239 25.10 -8.78 -16.07
N SER A 240 24.51 -7.84 -15.35
CA SER A 240 24.57 -7.79 -13.88
C SER A 240 23.19 -8.11 -13.31
N ILE A 241 23.12 -8.85 -12.22
CA ILE A 241 21.88 -9.13 -11.52
C ILE A 241 21.95 -8.60 -10.10
N VAL A 242 20.93 -7.87 -9.70
CA VAL A 242 20.68 -7.38 -8.34
C VAL A 242 19.52 -8.19 -7.77
N VAL A 243 19.63 -8.60 -6.51
CA VAL A 243 18.56 -9.27 -5.78
C VAL A 243 18.29 -8.43 -4.55
N LEU A 244 17.16 -7.74 -4.50
CA LEU A 244 16.76 -6.92 -3.35
C LEU A 244 15.98 -7.76 -2.36
N ASP A 245 16.09 -7.45 -1.07
CA ASP A 245 15.08 -7.84 -0.09
C ASP A 245 13.77 -7.06 -0.32
N GLN A 246 12.66 -7.57 0.21
CA GLN A 246 11.33 -7.00 -0.03
C GLN A 246 11.20 -5.56 0.47
N ALA A 247 11.75 -5.24 1.65
CA ALA A 247 11.68 -3.90 2.22
C ALA A 247 12.45 -2.87 1.37
N THR A 248 13.62 -3.25 0.85
CA THR A 248 14.41 -2.45 -0.08
C THR A 248 13.69 -2.27 -1.41
N ALA A 249 13.08 -3.32 -1.96
CA ALA A 249 12.30 -3.24 -3.20
C ALA A 249 11.07 -2.32 -3.06
N ASP A 250 10.36 -2.41 -1.94
CA ASP A 250 9.23 -1.52 -1.63
C ASP A 250 9.69 -0.06 -1.50
N SER A 251 10.93 0.20 -1.08
CA SER A 251 11.52 1.56 -1.07
C SER A 251 11.99 2.06 -2.45
N LEU A 252 12.27 1.18 -3.42
CA LEU A 252 12.90 1.52 -4.70
C LEU A 252 11.89 2.05 -5.73
N TRP A 253 12.20 3.13 -6.45
CA TRP A 253 11.34 3.67 -7.51
C TRP A 253 12.09 3.83 -8.82
N HIS A 254 11.44 3.44 -9.93
CA HIS A 254 11.86 3.85 -11.26
C HIS A 254 11.30 5.25 -11.55
N ALA A 255 11.98 6.28 -11.02
CA ALA A 255 11.40 7.60 -10.79
C ALA A 255 11.53 8.61 -11.94
N LEU A 256 12.37 8.33 -12.95
CA LEU A 256 12.66 9.28 -14.05
C LEU A 256 12.33 8.64 -15.39
N GLY A 257 11.38 9.24 -16.12
CA GLY A 257 11.22 9.01 -17.55
C GLY A 257 12.29 9.78 -18.34
N PRO A 258 12.46 9.51 -19.65
CA PRO A 258 13.50 10.14 -20.47
C PRO A 258 13.39 11.67 -20.61
N THR A 259 12.29 12.28 -20.17
CA THR A 259 12.04 13.73 -20.18
C THR A 259 12.05 14.37 -18.78
N SER A 260 12.22 13.59 -17.71
CA SER A 260 12.16 14.08 -16.32
C SER A 260 13.44 14.82 -15.93
N ARG A 261 13.33 16.12 -15.59
CA ARG A 261 14.45 16.96 -15.12
C ARG A 261 14.67 16.92 -13.60
N GLY A 262 14.03 15.98 -12.90
CA GLY A 262 13.97 15.97 -11.45
C GLY A 262 12.84 15.13 -10.89
N PHE A 263 12.77 15.06 -9.57
CA PHE A 263 11.75 14.34 -8.80
C PHE A 263 11.47 15.08 -7.48
N GLU A 264 10.43 14.67 -6.77
CA GLU A 264 10.00 15.29 -5.53
C GLU A 264 9.91 14.24 -4.42
N LEU A 265 10.37 14.59 -3.22
CA LEU A 265 10.30 13.74 -2.03
C LEU A 265 9.39 14.41 -1.00
N THR A 266 8.42 13.66 -0.50
CA THR A 266 7.46 14.12 0.54
C THR A 266 7.69 13.39 1.86
N SER A 267 7.66 14.11 2.96
CA SER A 267 7.83 13.56 4.32
C SER A 267 6.92 14.27 5.31
N TYR A 268 6.15 13.50 6.09
CA TYR A 268 5.29 14.02 7.16
C TYR A 268 6.03 14.03 8.50
N GLY A 269 5.99 15.15 9.22
CA GLY A 269 6.56 15.34 10.56
C GLY A 269 8.09 15.48 10.58
N SER A 270 8.81 14.81 9.69
CA SER A 270 10.26 14.92 9.55
C SER A 270 10.66 15.86 8.40
N PRO A 271 11.45 16.92 8.66
CA PRO A 271 12.05 17.75 7.61
C PRO A 271 13.37 17.17 7.07
N LYS A 272 13.74 15.94 7.49
CA LYS A 272 14.92 15.21 7.02
C LYS A 272 14.51 14.18 5.98
N PHE A 273 15.29 14.12 4.90
CA PHE A 273 15.12 13.22 3.77
C PHE A 273 16.38 12.39 3.61
N ASN A 274 16.24 11.09 3.38
CA ASN A 274 17.35 10.21 3.02
C ASN A 274 16.91 9.45 1.78
N PHE A 275 17.70 9.52 0.72
CA PHE A 275 17.38 8.87 -0.55
C PHE A 275 18.65 8.35 -1.23
N ALA A 276 18.46 7.51 -2.23
CA ALA A 276 19.52 6.83 -2.94
C ALA A 276 19.16 6.78 -4.43
N THR A 277 20.14 6.94 -5.31
CA THR A 277 19.91 6.90 -6.77
C THR A 277 20.86 5.96 -7.48
N PHE A 278 20.33 5.29 -8.51
CA PHE A 278 21.09 4.60 -9.53
C PHE A 278 20.48 4.94 -10.91
N PRO A 279 21.28 5.41 -11.90
CA PRO A 279 22.68 5.78 -11.79
C PRO A 279 22.91 6.94 -10.80
N ALA A 280 24.18 7.24 -10.53
CA ALA A 280 24.55 8.43 -9.76
C ALA A 280 24.08 9.70 -10.50
N ILE A 281 23.39 10.60 -9.80
CA ILE A 281 22.96 11.88 -10.35
C ILE A 281 23.84 13.03 -9.85
N ASN A 282 23.95 14.10 -10.63
CA ASN A 282 24.18 15.42 -10.05
C ASN A 282 22.82 15.97 -9.60
N SER A 283 22.74 16.48 -8.39
CA SER A 283 21.50 16.91 -7.77
C SER A 283 21.63 18.29 -7.16
N GLN A 284 20.65 19.16 -7.40
CA GLN A 284 20.46 20.38 -6.61
C GLN A 284 19.03 20.44 -6.06
N SER A 285 18.80 21.31 -5.08
CA SER A 285 17.46 21.64 -4.59
C SER A 285 17.33 23.14 -4.42
N THR A 286 16.18 23.66 -4.82
CA THR A 286 15.82 25.09 -4.74
C THR A 286 15.08 25.44 -3.45
N GLN A 287 14.71 24.44 -2.62
CA GLN A 287 13.85 24.62 -1.44
C GLN A 287 14.35 23.89 -0.18
N GLY A 288 15.63 23.54 -0.13
CA GLY A 288 16.28 22.87 1.00
C GLY A 288 17.76 22.64 0.71
N SER A 289 18.49 22.04 1.66
CA SER A 289 19.83 21.53 1.38
C SER A 289 19.76 20.08 0.92
N VAL A 290 20.68 19.69 0.03
CA VAL A 290 20.94 18.31 -0.40
C VAL A 290 22.44 18.11 -0.44
N SER A 291 22.92 17.00 0.11
CA SER A 291 24.33 16.62 0.02
C SER A 291 24.50 15.13 -0.25
N LYS A 292 25.48 14.80 -1.08
CA LYS A 292 25.94 13.43 -1.28
C LYS A 292 26.64 12.94 -0.02
N VAL A 293 26.19 11.82 0.52
CA VAL A 293 26.76 11.16 1.70
C VAL A 293 27.87 10.20 1.29
N GLY A 294 27.68 9.48 0.18
CA GLY A 294 28.63 8.48 -0.31
C GLY A 294 28.02 7.56 -1.36
N VAL A 295 28.68 6.44 -1.61
CA VAL A 295 28.17 5.34 -2.45
C VAL A 295 28.10 4.09 -1.57
N LYS A 296 26.98 3.35 -1.66
CA LYS A 296 26.82 2.05 -0.99
C LYS A 296 26.17 1.09 -1.98
N GLY A 297 26.88 0.00 -2.26
CA GLY A 297 26.59 -0.87 -3.38
C GLY A 297 26.46 -0.11 -4.70
N LEU A 298 25.39 -0.35 -5.44
CA LEU A 298 25.12 0.37 -6.70
C LEU A 298 24.73 1.84 -6.50
N PHE A 299 24.23 2.22 -5.32
CA PHE A 299 23.51 3.48 -5.16
C PHE A 299 24.39 4.60 -4.60
N THR A 300 24.24 5.79 -5.17
CA THR A 300 24.74 7.01 -4.53
C THR A 300 23.71 7.49 -3.51
N HIS A 301 24.12 7.63 -2.25
CA HIS A 301 23.28 8.05 -1.15
C HIS A 301 23.36 9.55 -0.91
N PHE A 302 22.22 10.15 -0.61
CA PHE A 302 22.05 11.57 -0.34
C PHE A 302 21.25 11.78 0.95
N THR A 303 21.54 12.87 1.63
CA THR A 303 20.67 13.41 2.68
C THR A 303 20.17 14.79 2.25
N GLY A 304 18.94 15.10 2.62
CA GLY A 304 18.31 16.38 2.35
C GLY A 304 17.61 16.93 3.58
N ARG A 305 17.49 18.26 3.69
CA ARG A 305 16.90 18.89 4.87
C ARG A 305 16.16 20.19 4.54
N LYS A 306 14.97 20.36 5.13
CA LYS A 306 14.24 21.64 5.24
C LYS A 306 14.33 22.19 6.67
N SER A 307 13.96 23.45 6.84
CA SER A 307 13.79 24.07 8.16
C SER A 307 12.60 23.43 8.88
N PHE A 308 12.80 22.99 10.13
CA PHE A 308 11.71 22.45 10.95
C PHE A 308 10.70 23.54 11.31
N LYS A 309 9.42 23.19 11.27
CA LYS A 309 8.30 24.04 11.68
C LYS A 309 7.51 23.33 12.78
N SER A 310 7.39 23.98 13.93
CA SER A 310 6.63 23.45 15.07
C SER A 310 5.15 23.83 14.94
N LEU A 311 4.33 22.82 14.65
CA LEU A 311 2.88 22.90 14.67
C LEU A 311 2.39 22.12 15.88
N SER A 312 1.57 22.78 16.71
CA SER A 312 0.92 22.17 17.87
C SER A 312 -0.58 22.39 17.78
N VAL A 313 -1.34 21.45 18.33
CA VAL A 313 -2.79 21.50 18.45
C VAL A 313 -3.15 21.41 19.93
N THR A 314 -4.17 22.11 20.36
CA THR A 314 -4.73 21.96 21.71
C THR A 314 -6.19 21.58 21.61
N THR A 315 -6.63 20.74 22.55
CA THR A 315 -8.04 20.35 22.69
C THR A 315 -8.61 20.79 24.01
N THR A 316 -9.91 21.11 24.02
CA THR A 316 -10.64 21.47 25.23
C THR A 316 -12.00 20.76 25.20
N PRO A 317 -12.36 19.97 26.23
CA PRO A 317 -13.67 19.35 26.30
C PRO A 317 -14.76 20.42 26.44
N LEU A 318 -15.82 20.30 25.64
CA LEU A 318 -17.01 21.16 25.67
C LEU A 318 -18.21 20.44 26.29
N ARG A 319 -18.36 19.14 26.01
CA ARG A 319 -19.47 18.32 26.52
C ARG A 319 -18.98 16.89 26.71
N ALA A 320 -19.29 16.30 27.88
CA ALA A 320 -19.05 14.88 28.12
C ALA A 320 -19.90 14.02 27.16
N PRO A 321 -19.45 12.81 26.79
CA PRO A 321 -20.28 11.88 26.03
C PRO A 321 -21.55 11.47 26.80
N GLY A 322 -22.65 11.28 26.07
CA GLY A 322 -23.90 10.77 26.60
C GLY A 322 -23.99 9.24 26.61
N ILE A 323 -25.19 8.73 26.87
CA ILE A 323 -25.52 7.31 26.68
C ILE A 323 -26.07 7.12 25.27
N ALA A 324 -25.37 6.33 24.45
CA ALA A 324 -25.82 5.95 23.12
C ALA A 324 -26.95 4.91 23.21
N PRO A 325 -28.06 5.09 22.44
CA PRO A 325 -29.14 4.12 22.38
C PRO A 325 -28.68 2.83 21.70
N SER A 326 -29.41 1.74 21.91
CA SER A 326 -29.15 0.45 21.24
C SER A 326 -29.12 0.60 19.72
N VAL A 327 -28.16 -0.05 19.08
CA VAL A 327 -27.96 -0.01 17.63
C VAL A 327 -29.18 -0.57 16.90
N LYS A 328 -29.77 0.21 15.99
CA LYS A 328 -30.91 -0.22 15.18
C LYS A 328 -30.47 -1.23 14.12
N ILE A 329 -31.26 -2.28 13.93
CA ILE A 329 -31.07 -3.26 12.85
C ILE A 329 -32.10 -3.01 11.75
N GLY A 330 -31.67 -2.93 10.49
CA GLY A 330 -32.52 -2.57 9.37
C GLY A 330 -31.79 -2.50 8.02
N GLY A 331 -32.34 -1.70 7.10
CA GLY A 331 -31.84 -1.53 5.74
C GLY A 331 -31.95 -2.80 4.86
N SER A 332 -31.60 -2.67 3.58
CA SER A 332 -31.64 -3.78 2.62
C SER A 332 -30.74 -4.97 2.99
N ALA A 333 -29.71 -4.73 3.81
CA ALA A 333 -28.78 -5.74 4.30
C ALA A 333 -29.20 -6.42 5.63
N ARG A 334 -30.30 -5.99 6.28
CA ARG A 334 -30.70 -6.42 7.65
C ARG A 334 -29.54 -6.31 8.66
N GLY A 335 -28.78 -5.23 8.56
CA GLY A 335 -27.57 -4.98 9.34
C GLY A 335 -27.75 -3.88 10.37
N ALA A 336 -26.68 -3.55 11.11
CA ALA A 336 -26.64 -2.32 11.90
C ALA A 336 -26.75 -1.10 10.97
N VAL A 337 -27.58 -0.14 11.35
CA VAL A 337 -27.87 1.09 10.59
C VAL A 337 -27.23 2.29 11.29
N VAL A 338 -26.70 3.24 10.53
CA VAL A 338 -26.12 4.47 11.08
C VAL A 338 -27.17 5.24 11.91
N PRO A 339 -26.83 5.75 13.11
CA PRO A 339 -27.74 6.58 13.90
C PRO A 339 -28.14 7.87 13.17
N SER A 340 -29.32 8.42 13.49
CA SER A 340 -29.77 9.70 12.91
C SER A 340 -29.00 10.89 13.48
N GLU A 341 -29.02 12.02 12.75
CA GLU A 341 -28.42 13.30 13.15
C GLU A 341 -28.74 13.71 14.59
N ASP A 342 -30.01 13.58 15.01
CA ASP A 342 -30.45 13.91 16.38
C ASP A 342 -29.83 13.00 17.44
N VAL A 343 -29.63 11.72 17.12
CA VAL A 343 -28.98 10.76 18.03
C VAL A 343 -27.49 11.04 18.13
N ILE A 344 -26.83 11.30 16.99
CA ILE A 344 -25.40 11.65 16.94
C ILE A 344 -25.18 12.94 17.73
N SER A 345 -25.84 14.03 17.35
CA SER A 345 -25.72 15.33 18.00
C SER A 345 -26.18 15.36 19.45
N GLY A 346 -27.16 14.53 19.83
CA GLY A 346 -27.64 14.39 21.21
C GLY A 346 -26.70 13.60 22.13
N THR A 347 -25.95 12.63 21.60
CA THR A 347 -25.13 11.71 22.42
C THR A 347 -23.62 11.91 22.32
N SER A 348 -23.11 12.62 21.32
CA SER A 348 -21.67 12.80 21.15
C SER A 348 -21.00 13.55 22.30
N GLY A 349 -19.81 13.10 22.71
CA GLY A 349 -18.86 13.98 23.38
C GLY A 349 -18.40 15.07 22.41
N LEU A 350 -18.15 16.28 22.92
CA LEU A 350 -17.73 17.43 22.11
C LEU A 350 -16.41 18.00 22.62
N TRP A 351 -15.49 18.31 21.71
CA TRP A 351 -14.21 18.96 22.01
C TRP A 351 -13.92 20.08 21.00
N THR A 352 -13.44 21.23 21.48
CA THR A 352 -12.80 22.22 20.62
C THR A 352 -11.41 21.73 20.24
N ILE A 353 -11.01 21.92 18.97
CA ILE A 353 -9.65 21.74 18.46
C ILE A 353 -9.14 23.09 17.96
N ASN A 354 -8.08 23.61 18.57
CA ASN A 354 -7.43 24.84 18.13
C ASN A 354 -6.31 24.51 17.13
N ILE A 355 -6.54 24.85 15.86
CA ILE A 355 -5.56 24.70 14.77
C ILE A 355 -4.74 26.00 14.64
N PRO A 356 -3.40 25.94 14.51
CA PRO A 356 -2.56 27.12 14.32
C PRO A 356 -2.58 27.58 12.86
N TRP A 357 -3.75 27.98 12.35
CA TRP A 357 -3.99 28.26 10.92
C TRP A 357 -2.96 29.19 10.28
N SER A 358 -2.54 30.25 10.98
CA SER A 358 -1.52 31.19 10.50
C SER A 358 -0.15 30.54 10.24
N LYS A 359 0.23 29.51 11.01
CA LYS A 359 1.48 28.76 10.82
C LYS A 359 1.43 27.78 9.65
N LEU A 360 0.24 27.43 9.14
CA LEU A 360 0.12 26.53 7.99
C LEU A 360 0.64 27.16 6.69
N ALA A 361 0.77 28.49 6.63
CA ALA A 361 1.43 29.19 5.54
C ALA A 361 2.96 28.94 5.49
N GLU A 362 3.57 28.46 6.59
CA GLU A 362 5.02 28.24 6.71
C GLU A 362 5.50 26.85 6.28
N VAL A 363 4.58 25.96 5.92
CA VAL A 363 4.82 24.55 5.54
C VAL A 363 4.19 24.23 4.19
N ASP A 364 4.57 23.13 3.54
CA ASP A 364 4.05 22.77 2.22
C ASP A 364 2.58 22.32 2.32
N ASP A 365 2.24 21.53 3.34
CA ASP A 365 0.88 21.27 3.86
C ASP A 365 0.98 20.83 5.34
N ALA A 366 -0.13 20.47 5.98
CA ALA A 366 -0.15 19.76 7.26
C ALA A 366 -1.36 18.83 7.38
N GLN A 367 -1.18 17.70 8.06
CA GLN A 367 -2.25 16.78 8.42
C GLN A 367 -2.64 16.96 9.88
N LEU A 368 -3.92 17.13 10.16
CA LEU A 368 -4.50 16.80 11.46
C LEU A 368 -4.67 15.29 11.54
N ARG A 369 -4.20 14.69 12.64
CA ARG A 369 -4.25 13.26 12.91
C ARG A 369 -5.00 13.04 14.21
N ILE A 370 -6.08 12.26 14.17
CA ILE A 370 -6.97 12.01 15.31
C ILE A 370 -7.04 10.50 15.55
N ASP A 371 -6.50 10.07 16.69
CA ASP A 371 -6.66 8.72 17.22
C ASP A 371 -7.75 8.79 18.30
N TYR A 372 -8.91 8.19 18.03
CA TYR A 372 -10.07 8.24 18.93
C TYR A 372 -10.69 6.85 19.11
N GLN A 373 -11.57 6.71 20.10
CA GLN A 373 -12.43 5.54 20.28
C GLN A 373 -13.87 6.04 20.34
N GLY A 374 -14.77 5.39 19.59
CA GLY A 374 -16.15 5.83 19.41
C GLY A 374 -16.85 4.99 18.35
N ASP A 375 -18.11 5.29 18.05
CA ASP A 375 -18.84 4.69 16.93
C ASP A 375 -18.50 5.46 15.64
N LEU A 376 -18.69 6.77 15.67
CA LEU A 376 -18.33 7.67 14.58
C LEU A 376 -17.87 9.01 15.14
N ALA A 377 -17.08 9.73 14.34
CA ALA A 377 -16.62 11.07 14.63
C ALA A 377 -16.95 12.04 13.49
N ARG A 378 -17.09 13.31 13.82
CA ARG A 378 -17.40 14.41 12.89
C ARG A 378 -16.63 15.65 13.28
N LEU A 379 -16.10 16.34 12.28
CA LEU A 379 -15.33 17.55 12.43
C LEU A 379 -16.09 18.72 11.81
N TYR A 380 -16.38 19.74 12.60
CA TYR A 380 -17.16 20.91 12.18
C TYR A 380 -16.37 22.21 12.30
N ALA A 381 -16.72 23.20 11.47
CA ALA A 381 -16.47 24.62 11.74
C ALA A 381 -17.83 25.33 11.88
N GLY A 382 -18.20 25.69 13.11
CA GLY A 382 -19.56 26.12 13.41
C GLY A 382 -20.56 25.01 13.08
N SER A 383 -21.51 25.29 12.19
CA SER A 383 -22.48 24.31 11.67
C SER A 383 -22.01 23.56 10.42
N VAL A 384 -20.88 23.93 9.80
CA VAL A 384 -20.39 23.32 8.57
C VAL A 384 -19.64 22.04 8.89
N LEU A 385 -20.15 20.89 8.42
CA LEU A 385 -19.39 19.64 8.44
C LEU A 385 -18.19 19.76 7.50
N LEU A 386 -16.99 19.54 8.04
CA LEU A 386 -15.73 19.60 7.29
C LEU A 386 -15.32 18.21 6.80
N ASP A 387 -15.39 17.21 7.67
CA ASP A 387 -15.06 15.82 7.39
C ASP A 387 -15.71 14.92 8.47
N ASP A 388 -15.85 13.63 8.20
CA ASP A 388 -16.35 12.64 9.16
C ASP A 388 -15.63 11.29 9.08
N HIS A 389 -15.83 10.40 10.06
CA HIS A 389 -15.16 9.10 10.10
C HIS A 389 -16.00 8.06 10.85
N PHE A 390 -16.02 6.82 10.36
CA PHE A 390 -16.50 5.68 11.13
C PHE A 390 -15.30 5.02 11.80
N TYR A 391 -15.37 4.76 13.11
CA TYR A 391 -14.26 4.17 13.83
C TYR A 391 -13.98 2.74 13.35
N ASP A 392 -12.78 2.50 12.85
CA ASP A 392 -12.24 1.22 12.38
C ASP A 392 -10.98 0.77 13.15
N GLY A 393 -10.42 1.65 13.98
CA GLY A 393 -9.19 1.44 14.75
C GLY A 393 -7.96 2.18 14.21
N GLU A 394 -8.05 2.78 13.01
CA GLU A 394 -6.94 3.51 12.36
C GLU A 394 -6.92 5.00 12.74
N THR A 395 -5.77 5.67 12.54
CA THR A 395 -5.70 7.13 12.67
C THR A 395 -6.56 7.80 11.59
N TRP A 396 -7.51 8.64 11.99
CA TRP A 396 -8.20 9.51 11.03
C TRP A 396 -7.26 10.67 10.63
N VAL A 397 -6.96 10.77 9.33
CA VAL A 397 -6.00 11.73 8.75
C VAL A 397 -6.71 12.74 7.87
N ILE A 398 -6.51 14.03 8.16
CA ILE A 398 -7.25 15.14 7.56
C ILE A 398 -6.27 16.20 7.03
N GLY A 399 -6.32 16.53 5.75
CA GLY A 399 -5.47 17.56 5.13
C GLY A 399 -5.93 18.99 5.44
N LEU A 400 -5.18 19.72 6.26
CA LEU A 400 -5.62 21.00 6.83
C LEU A 400 -5.71 22.13 5.80
N LYS A 401 -4.80 22.26 4.83
CA LYS A 401 -4.90 23.34 3.83
C LYS A 401 -6.15 23.22 2.96
N ARG A 402 -6.58 22.00 2.64
CA ARG A 402 -7.83 21.74 1.90
C ARG A 402 -9.08 22.17 2.69
N LEU A 403 -9.02 22.14 4.03
CA LEU A 403 -10.11 22.58 4.90
C LEU A 403 -10.05 24.06 5.29
N ALA A 404 -8.90 24.73 5.26
CA ALA A 404 -8.73 26.09 5.78
C ALA A 404 -9.77 27.10 5.24
N GLY A 405 -10.09 27.02 3.94
CA GLY A 405 -11.12 27.86 3.31
C GLY A 405 -12.54 27.58 3.81
N ARG A 406 -12.91 26.32 4.05
CA ARG A 406 -14.21 25.91 4.62
C ARG A 406 -14.29 26.18 6.13
N ALA A 407 -13.17 26.13 6.83
CA ALA A 407 -13.08 26.39 8.26
C ALA A 407 -13.10 27.89 8.62
N GLY A 408 -12.77 28.77 7.67
CA GLY A 408 -12.66 30.21 7.91
C GLY A 408 -11.60 30.58 8.94
N ASN A 409 -10.59 29.73 9.14
CA ASN A 409 -9.56 29.82 10.19
C ASN A 409 -10.10 29.86 11.64
N ASN A 410 -11.31 29.33 11.89
CA ASN A 410 -11.88 29.22 13.23
C ASN A 410 -11.38 27.96 13.97
N PRO A 411 -11.50 27.88 15.31
CA PRO A 411 -11.41 26.62 16.03
C PRO A 411 -12.44 25.61 15.49
N LEU A 412 -12.06 24.34 15.48
CA LEU A 412 -12.92 23.26 14.99
C LEU A 412 -13.63 22.58 16.16
N THR A 413 -14.79 21.97 15.92
CA THR A 413 -15.50 21.14 16.89
C THR A 413 -15.42 19.68 16.45
N LEU A 414 -14.81 18.83 17.26
CA LEU A 414 -14.87 17.38 17.12
C LEU A 414 -16.03 16.83 17.95
N ALA A 415 -16.94 16.13 17.29
CA ALA A 415 -17.99 15.35 17.92
C ALA A 415 -17.66 13.86 17.77
N ILE A 416 -17.65 13.09 18.85
CA ILE A 416 -17.49 11.63 18.82
C ILE A 416 -18.72 11.01 19.46
N MET A 417 -19.47 10.17 18.73
CA MET A 417 -20.56 9.37 19.28
C MET A 417 -20.01 8.12 19.98
N PRO A 418 -20.51 7.72 21.17
CA PRO A 418 -20.04 6.50 21.85
C PRO A 418 -20.32 5.21 21.07
N LEU A 419 -19.36 4.28 21.03
CA LEU A 419 -19.59 2.90 20.60
C LEU A 419 -20.02 2.05 21.78
N ARG A 420 -21.09 1.28 21.61
CA ARG A 420 -21.55 0.30 22.61
C ARG A 420 -20.84 -1.05 22.43
N SER A 421 -20.58 -1.74 23.53
CA SER A 421 -19.96 -3.08 23.54
C SER A 421 -20.85 -4.18 22.93
N ASP A 422 -22.16 -3.96 22.92
CA ASP A 422 -23.17 -4.84 22.30
C ASP A 422 -23.45 -4.53 20.81
N ALA A 423 -22.77 -3.52 20.24
CA ALA A 423 -22.94 -3.17 18.84
C ALA A 423 -22.51 -4.35 17.92
N PRO A 424 -23.36 -4.85 17.01
CA PRO A 424 -23.05 -6.00 16.15
C PRO A 424 -22.19 -5.60 14.93
N ILE A 425 -21.11 -4.88 15.24
CA ILE A 425 -20.11 -4.27 14.36
C ILE A 425 -18.84 -5.10 14.48
N TYR A 426 -18.26 -5.50 13.35
CA TYR A 426 -16.93 -6.09 13.35
C TYR A 426 -15.89 -4.97 13.36
N LEU A 427 -14.89 -5.08 14.24
CA LEU A 427 -13.71 -4.24 14.29
C LEU A 427 -12.49 -5.16 14.37
N GLN A 428 -11.43 -4.83 13.65
CA GLN A 428 -10.17 -5.58 13.68
C GLN A 428 -9.53 -5.52 15.07
N SER A 429 -9.63 -4.37 15.74
CA SER A 429 -9.26 -4.14 17.13
C SER A 429 -10.46 -3.54 17.88
N LYS A 430 -10.83 -4.11 19.03
CA LYS A 430 -11.90 -3.54 19.87
C LYS A 430 -11.36 -2.40 20.76
N PRO A 431 -12.13 -1.32 20.99
CA PRO A 431 -11.76 -0.26 21.91
C PRO A 431 -11.96 -0.69 23.37
N THR A 432 -11.51 0.14 24.30
CA THR A 432 -11.72 -0.05 25.74
C THR A 432 -13.09 0.51 26.12
N PHE A 433 -13.97 -0.33 26.65
CA PHE A 433 -15.30 0.08 27.11
C PHE A 433 -15.27 0.48 28.60
N ASP A 434 -16.05 1.50 28.94
CA ASP A 434 -16.27 1.98 30.31
C ASP A 434 -17.24 1.08 31.10
N SER A 435 -17.56 1.47 32.34
CA SER A 435 -18.52 0.76 33.19
C SER A 435 -19.97 0.79 32.68
N ASN A 436 -20.29 1.64 31.71
CA ASN A 436 -21.58 1.67 31.02
C ASN A 436 -21.57 0.79 29.75
N GLY A 437 -20.47 0.11 29.46
CA GLY A 437 -20.28 -0.67 28.24
C GLY A 437 -20.05 0.18 26.99
N GLN A 438 -19.52 1.40 27.13
CA GLN A 438 -19.32 2.33 26.02
C GLN A 438 -17.85 2.76 25.86
N ALA A 439 -17.41 2.97 24.62
CA ALA A 439 -16.13 3.60 24.31
C ALA A 439 -16.38 4.97 23.67
N CYS A 440 -15.85 6.04 24.28
CA CYS A 440 -15.90 7.39 23.72
C CYS A 440 -14.75 8.25 24.26
N SER A 441 -13.63 8.36 23.54
CA SER A 441 -12.45 9.10 23.98
C SER A 441 -11.60 9.61 22.82
N ILE A 442 -10.85 10.69 23.05
CA ILE A 442 -9.67 11.04 22.23
C ILE A 442 -8.48 10.32 22.87
N THR A 443 -7.80 9.47 22.13
CA THR A 443 -6.57 8.79 22.58
C THR A 443 -5.35 9.66 22.29
N ASN A 444 -5.29 10.28 21.11
CA ASN A 444 -4.23 11.20 20.71
C ASN A 444 -4.71 12.14 19.60
N ILE A 445 -4.16 13.35 19.55
CA ILE A 445 -4.42 14.32 18.49
C ILE A 445 -3.18 15.15 18.20
N THR A 446 -2.75 15.16 16.94
CA THR A 446 -1.49 15.80 16.53
C THR A 446 -1.64 16.51 15.19
N ILE A 447 -0.75 17.47 14.92
CA ILE A 447 -0.58 18.03 13.57
C ILE A 447 0.80 17.62 13.06
N SER A 448 0.84 17.03 11.86
CA SER A 448 2.05 16.63 11.18
C SER A 448 2.27 17.49 9.94
N ALA A 449 3.29 18.34 9.95
CA ALA A 449 3.66 19.15 8.79
C ALA A 449 4.12 18.25 7.63
N LEU A 450 3.65 18.53 6.41
CA LEU A 450 4.23 18.01 5.19
C LEU A 450 5.45 18.85 4.80
N TYR A 451 6.56 18.17 4.59
CA TYR A 451 7.77 18.72 4.01
C TYR A 451 7.98 18.12 2.62
N THR A 452 8.19 18.99 1.64
CA THR A 452 8.39 18.64 0.23
C THR A 452 9.77 19.11 -0.23
N LEU A 453 10.65 18.18 -0.60
CA LEU A 453 11.99 18.44 -1.11
C LEU A 453 12.06 18.11 -2.60
N LYS A 454 12.08 19.15 -3.42
CA LYS A 454 12.24 19.04 -4.87
C LYS A 454 13.71 18.88 -5.24
N ILE A 455 14.03 17.86 -6.03
CA ILE A 455 15.37 17.53 -6.53
C ILE A 455 15.40 17.78 -8.04
N GLU A 456 16.34 18.62 -8.48
CA GLU A 456 16.59 18.87 -9.90
C GLU A 456 17.86 18.11 -10.32
N VAL A 457 17.81 17.49 -11.51
CA VAL A 457 18.82 16.55 -12.03
C VAL A 457 19.39 17.09 -13.34
N PHE A 458 20.72 17.13 -13.44
CA PHE A 458 21.48 17.74 -14.54
C PHE A 458 22.67 16.88 -14.99
#